data_AF-A0A3D5PJA7-F1
#
_entry.id   AF-A0A3D5PJA7-F1
#
_cell.length_a   1.000
_cell.length_b   1.000
_cell.length_c   1.000
_cell.angle_alpha   90.00
_cell.angle_beta   90.00
_cell.angle_gamma   90.00
#
_symmetry.space_group_name_H-M   'P 1'
#
loop_
_entity.id
_entity.type
_entity.pdbx_description
1 polymer ?
#
loop_
_entity_poly.entity_id
_entity_poly.type
_entity_poly.pdbx_seq_one_letter_code
_entity_poly.pdbx_strand_id
1 'polypeptide(L)'
;MTPTWAPDDDDIVDLSTIGLMGWLRFVMRAVPILVLVFGCLILLLLLRLIERPIFGLGRPMTPFITQFVCRNAFRLMGMPFSIKGTQMNHAGAVVANHSSWLDIFALNAAKRVYFVSKSEVARWPGIGVLAKATGTVFIERNPRKARAQKEVFEARLKAGHKLLFFPEGTSTDGRRVLPFKSTLFAAFFTPELKDILWVQPVTVNYFAPSGEGARFYGWWGAMDFFPHLIKTLAVRKAGKVEVIYHPPLRVAEADSRKSIALACEIAVRNGHHIGLNEAVD
;
A
#
# COMPACT_ATOMS: atom_id res chain seq x y z
N MET A 1 3.03 -11.08 24.70
CA MET A 1 2.89 -10.89 23.25
C MET A 1 2.10 -12.06 22.74
N THR A 2 0.81 -11.88 22.46
CA THR A 2 0.02 -12.89 21.75
C THR A 2 0.67 -13.09 20.39
N PRO A 3 0.87 -14.33 19.89
CA PRO A 3 1.27 -14.53 18.51
C PRO A 3 0.27 -13.76 17.64
N THR A 4 0.75 -12.79 16.85
CA THR A 4 -0.13 -12.01 15.96
C THR A 4 -0.82 -12.91 14.92
N TRP A 5 -0.28 -14.12 14.74
CA TRP A 5 -0.75 -15.16 13.84
C TRP A 5 -0.08 -16.49 14.24
N ALA A 6 -0.81 -17.59 14.16
CA ALA A 6 -0.29 -18.95 14.12
C ALA A 6 -0.61 -19.50 12.71
N PRO A 7 0.32 -20.22 12.05
CA PRO A 7 0.04 -20.83 10.77
C PRO A 7 -1.09 -21.86 10.93
N ASP A 8 -2.22 -21.63 10.28
CA ASP A 8 -3.33 -22.57 10.20
C ASP A 8 -3.45 -23.08 8.75
N ASP A 9 -4.15 -24.20 8.53
CA ASP A 9 -4.37 -24.74 7.17
C ASP A 9 -5.04 -23.73 6.22
N ASP A 10 -5.76 -22.74 6.77
CA ASP A 10 -6.40 -21.63 6.05
C ASP A 10 -5.40 -20.67 5.35
N ASP A 11 -4.11 -20.71 5.71
CA ASP A 11 -3.07 -19.90 5.08
C ASP A 11 -2.60 -20.49 3.73
N ILE A 12 -2.98 -21.73 3.40
CA ILE A 12 -2.67 -22.36 2.12
C ILE A 12 -3.78 -22.03 1.12
N VAL A 13 -3.40 -21.39 0.02
CA VAL A 13 -4.35 -21.08 -1.06
C VAL A 13 -4.58 -22.33 -1.92
N ASP A 14 -5.68 -23.03 -1.66
CA ASP A 14 -6.10 -24.19 -2.43
C ASP A 14 -6.61 -23.80 -3.83
N LEU A 15 -5.78 -24.05 -4.84
CA LEU A 15 -6.09 -23.82 -6.26
C LEU A 15 -6.96 -24.92 -6.88
N SER A 16 -7.14 -26.07 -6.21
CA SER A 16 -7.98 -27.16 -6.73
C SER A 16 -9.46 -26.76 -6.82
N THR A 17 -9.86 -25.78 -6.02
CA THR A 17 -11.19 -25.15 -6.05
C THR A 17 -11.47 -24.37 -7.34
N ILE A 18 -10.45 -24.07 -8.14
CA ILE A 18 -10.57 -23.28 -9.37
C ILE A 18 -10.92 -24.18 -10.56
N GLY A 19 -12.20 -24.20 -10.92
CA GLY A 19 -12.65 -24.86 -12.15
C GLY A 19 -12.20 -24.15 -13.44
N LEU A 20 -12.48 -24.76 -14.60
CA LEU A 20 -12.07 -24.29 -15.93
C LEU A 20 -12.41 -22.82 -16.20
N MET A 21 -13.62 -22.37 -15.84
CA MET A 21 -14.04 -20.97 -16.00
C MET A 21 -13.26 -20.01 -15.10
N GLY A 22 -12.80 -20.48 -13.92
CA GLY A 22 -11.94 -19.71 -13.04
C GLY A 22 -10.56 -19.49 -13.66
N TRP A 23 -9.97 -20.53 -14.23
CA TRP A 23 -8.71 -20.44 -14.99
C TRP A 23 -8.84 -19.54 -16.22
N LEU A 24 -9.93 -19.66 -16.97
CA LEU A 24 -10.19 -18.77 -18.10
C LEU A 24 -10.25 -17.30 -17.66
N ARG A 25 -10.96 -16.98 -16.57
CA ARG A 25 -10.99 -15.62 -16.00
C ARG A 25 -9.62 -15.15 -15.53
N PHE A 26 -8.85 -16.03 -14.88
CA PHE A 26 -7.48 -15.73 -14.48
C PHE A 26 -6.66 -15.30 -15.71
N VAL A 27 -6.65 -16.09 -16.78
CA VAL A 27 -5.88 -15.77 -18.00
C VAL A 27 -6.38 -14.48 -18.65
N MET A 28 -7.70 -14.34 -18.84
CA MET A 28 -8.32 -13.16 -19.46
C MET A 28 -8.05 -11.86 -18.68
N ARG A 29 -7.78 -11.92 -17.38
CA ARG A 29 -7.43 -10.75 -16.55
C ARG A 29 -5.93 -10.57 -16.40
N ALA A 30 -5.20 -11.65 -16.14
CA ALA A 30 -3.77 -11.63 -15.92
C ALA A 30 -3.02 -11.14 -17.16
N VAL A 31 -3.34 -11.64 -18.36
CA VAL A 31 -2.63 -11.25 -19.58
C VAL A 31 -2.73 -9.74 -19.85
N PRO A 32 -3.93 -9.11 -19.90
CA PRO A 32 -4.03 -7.67 -20.05
C PRO A 32 -3.36 -6.88 -18.92
N ILE A 33 -3.45 -7.35 -17.66
CA ILE A 33 -2.78 -6.69 -16.53
C ILE A 33 -1.26 -6.73 -16.69
N LEU A 34 -0.69 -7.87 -17.10
CA LEU A 34 0.75 -8.00 -17.32
C LEU A 34 1.21 -7.11 -18.48
N VAL A 35 0.48 -7.10 -19.59
CA VAL A 35 0.76 -6.22 -20.74
C VAL A 35 0.71 -4.75 -20.31
N LEU A 36 -0.31 -4.36 -19.56
CA LEU A 36 -0.44 -3.01 -19.01
C LEU A 36 0.73 -2.65 -18.10
N VAL A 37 1.06 -3.52 -17.13
CA VAL A 37 2.13 -3.28 -16.15
C VAL A 37 3.49 -3.17 -16.83
N PHE A 38 3.86 -4.14 -17.68
CA PHE A 38 5.17 -4.16 -18.31
C PHE A 38 5.31 -3.17 -19.46
N GLY A 39 4.26 -2.95 -20.25
CA GLY A 39 4.24 -1.93 -21.29
C GLY A 39 4.40 -0.53 -20.70
N CYS A 40 3.64 -0.21 -19.65
CA CYS A 40 3.78 1.07 -18.95
C CYS A 40 5.08 1.16 -18.14
N LEU A 41 5.66 0.05 -17.67
CA LEU A 41 6.98 0.04 -17.04
C LEU A 41 8.06 0.48 -18.04
N ILE A 42 8.06 -0.07 -19.27
CA ILE A 42 9.01 0.33 -20.31
C ILE A 42 8.87 1.83 -20.59
N LEU A 43 7.65 2.32 -20.79
CA LEU A 43 7.38 3.75 -20.98
C LEU A 43 7.88 4.60 -19.79
N LEU A 44 7.60 4.16 -18.56
CA LEU A 44 8.05 4.84 -17.35
C LEU A 44 9.57 4.91 -17.29
N LEU A 45 10.28 3.82 -17.61
CA LEU A 45 11.73 3.78 -17.60
C LEU A 45 12.33 4.69 -18.68
N LEU A 46 11.78 4.70 -19.89
CA LEU A 46 12.20 5.60 -20.98
C LEU A 46 12.02 7.07 -20.59
N LEU A 47 10.86 7.44 -20.05
CA LEU A 47 10.63 8.80 -19.56
C LEU A 47 11.56 9.14 -18.39
N ARG A 48 11.88 8.17 -17.54
CA ARG A 48 12.78 8.40 -16.41
C ARG A 48 14.21 8.70 -16.83
N LEU A 49 14.67 8.21 -17.99
CA LEU A 49 15.96 8.58 -18.58
C LEU A 49 16.04 10.08 -18.88
N ILE A 50 14.91 10.71 -19.19
CA ILE A 50 14.78 12.15 -19.49
C ILE A 50 14.48 12.96 -18.22
N GLU A 51 13.56 12.50 -17.38
CA GLU A 51 13.17 13.24 -16.17
C GLU A 51 14.31 13.37 -15.17
N ARG A 52 15.10 12.31 -14.99
CA ARG A 52 16.15 12.27 -13.95
C ARG A 52 17.24 13.34 -14.14
N PRO A 53 17.81 13.56 -15.34
CA PRO A 53 18.78 14.63 -15.53
C PRO A 53 18.18 16.04 -15.41
N ILE A 54 16.91 16.24 -15.78
CA ILE A 54 16.28 17.57 -15.79
C ILE A 54 15.72 17.96 -14.42
N PHE A 55 15.03 17.04 -13.74
CA PHE A 55 14.29 17.30 -12.50
C PHE A 55 14.90 16.63 -11.26
N GLY A 56 16.04 15.93 -11.43
CA GLY A 56 16.72 15.24 -10.33
C GLY A 56 15.83 14.20 -9.66
N LEU A 57 15.53 14.40 -8.37
CA LEU A 57 14.61 13.53 -7.62
C LEU A 57 13.15 13.73 -8.05
N GLY A 58 12.79 14.90 -8.57
CA GLY A 58 11.44 15.20 -9.04
C GLY A 58 10.96 14.23 -10.11
N ARG A 59 9.65 13.99 -10.11
CA ARG A 59 8.95 13.04 -10.99
C ARG A 59 7.65 13.68 -11.50
N PRO A 60 7.74 14.61 -12.47
CA PRO A 60 6.57 15.34 -12.93
C PRO A 60 5.57 14.46 -13.70
N MET A 61 6.03 13.48 -14.49
CA MET A 61 5.18 12.69 -15.39
C MET A 61 5.04 11.24 -14.95
N THR A 62 6.14 10.58 -14.57
CA THR A 62 6.16 9.14 -14.24
C THR A 62 5.13 8.68 -13.20
N PRO A 63 4.74 9.46 -12.18
CA PRO A 63 3.74 9.02 -11.20
C PRO A 63 2.33 8.92 -11.78
N PHE A 64 2.02 9.67 -12.85
CA PHE A 64 0.74 9.55 -13.56
C PHE A 64 0.63 8.21 -14.28
N ILE A 65 1.74 7.67 -14.80
CA ILE A 65 1.77 6.33 -15.40
C ILE A 65 1.47 5.27 -14.35
N THR A 66 2.13 5.34 -13.17
CA THR A 66 1.85 4.42 -12.06
C THR A 66 0.38 4.47 -11.66
N GLN A 67 -0.18 5.67 -11.49
CA GLN A 67 -1.58 5.85 -11.15
C GLN A 67 -2.53 5.31 -12.24
N PHE A 68 -2.20 5.52 -13.51
CA PHE A 68 -2.94 4.97 -14.65
C PHE A 68 -2.95 3.44 -14.62
N VAL A 69 -1.79 2.80 -14.42
CA VAL A 69 -1.68 1.34 -14.31
C VAL A 69 -2.53 0.83 -13.16
N CYS A 70 -2.41 1.43 -11.97
CA CYS A 70 -3.16 0.99 -10.80
C CYS A 70 -4.68 1.14 -10.97
N ARG A 71 -5.16 2.25 -11.55
CA ARG A 71 -6.59 2.46 -11.83
C ARG A 71 -7.12 1.49 -12.87
N ASN A 72 -6.34 1.15 -13.89
CA ASN A 72 -6.78 0.23 -14.94
C ASN A 72 -6.65 -1.24 -14.51
N ALA A 73 -5.71 -1.57 -13.62
CA ALA A 73 -5.65 -2.89 -12.99
C ALA A 73 -6.97 -3.23 -12.30
N PHE A 74 -7.55 -2.33 -11.50
CA PHE A 74 -8.87 -2.58 -10.87
C PHE A 74 -10.01 -2.75 -11.88
N ARG A 75 -10.00 -1.99 -12.99
CA ARG A 75 -10.98 -2.15 -14.07
C ARG A 75 -10.87 -3.52 -14.73
N LEU A 76 -9.64 -3.95 -15.05
CA LEU A 76 -9.38 -5.27 -15.64
C LEU A 76 -9.73 -6.41 -14.68
N MET A 77 -9.50 -6.23 -13.38
CA MET A 77 -9.95 -7.18 -12.35
C MET A 77 -11.48 -7.21 -12.20
N GLY A 78 -12.20 -6.21 -12.71
CA GLY A 78 -13.64 -6.06 -12.48
C GLY A 78 -13.97 -5.77 -11.01
N MET A 79 -13.07 -5.09 -10.31
CA MET A 79 -13.22 -4.71 -8.91
C MET A 79 -13.54 -3.20 -8.84
N PRO A 80 -14.79 -2.82 -8.49
CA PRO A 80 -15.14 -1.44 -8.20
C PRO A 80 -14.22 -0.84 -7.15
N PHE A 81 -13.78 0.39 -7.41
CA PHE A 81 -12.84 1.14 -6.60
C PHE A 81 -13.48 2.47 -6.22
N SER A 82 -13.62 2.74 -4.92
CA SER A 82 -14.16 3.99 -4.39
C SER A 82 -13.15 4.74 -3.52
N ILE A 83 -13.23 6.07 -3.55
CA ILE A 83 -12.48 6.96 -2.68
C ILE A 83 -13.47 7.79 -1.87
N LYS A 84 -13.23 7.91 -0.56
CA LYS A 84 -13.93 8.81 0.35
C LYS A 84 -12.95 9.76 1.03
N GLY A 85 -13.42 10.93 1.43
CA GLY A 85 -12.63 11.96 2.09
C GLY A 85 -11.71 12.74 1.16
N THR A 86 -10.95 13.68 1.73
CA THR A 86 -10.13 14.64 0.98
C THR A 86 -8.65 14.31 1.11
N GLN A 87 -7.96 14.22 -0.03
CA GLN A 87 -6.52 13.96 -0.04
C GLN A 87 -5.74 15.20 0.40
N MET A 88 -4.80 15.06 1.34
CA MET A 88 -3.98 16.18 1.78
C MET A 88 -3.08 16.71 0.66
N ASN A 89 -2.97 18.04 0.56
CA ASN A 89 -2.02 18.72 -0.31
C ASN A 89 -0.69 19.03 0.40
N HIS A 90 -0.72 19.15 1.74
CA HIS A 90 0.45 19.45 2.59
C HIS A 90 1.61 18.47 2.42
N ALA A 91 2.85 18.95 2.52
CA ALA A 91 4.05 18.10 2.60
C ALA A 91 3.92 17.12 3.76
N GLY A 92 4.31 15.86 3.54
CA GLY A 92 3.99 14.84 4.54
C GLY A 92 4.00 13.41 4.03
N ALA A 93 3.55 12.52 4.92
CA ALA A 93 3.41 11.10 4.67
C ALA A 93 1.96 10.64 4.77
N VAL A 94 1.65 9.56 4.08
CA VAL A 94 0.41 8.81 4.19
C VAL A 94 0.67 7.54 4.98
N VAL A 95 -0.23 7.18 5.88
CA VAL A 95 -0.17 5.91 6.61
C VAL A 95 -1.47 5.15 6.41
N ALA A 96 -1.40 3.83 6.30
CA ALA A 96 -2.58 3.01 6.10
C ALA A 96 -2.49 1.68 6.84
N ASN A 97 -3.64 1.02 7.01
CA ASN A 97 -3.66 -0.40 7.34
C ASN A 97 -3.09 -1.23 6.18
N HIS A 98 -2.57 -2.42 6.50
CA HIS A 98 -2.01 -3.33 5.51
C HIS A 98 -2.67 -4.69 5.60
N SER A 99 -3.44 -5.05 4.59
CA SER A 99 -4.19 -6.30 4.55
C SER A 99 -3.93 -7.09 3.28
N SER A 100 -3.48 -6.46 2.20
CA SER A 100 -3.31 -7.14 0.91
C SER A 100 -2.10 -6.62 0.13
N TRP A 101 -1.55 -7.45 -0.75
CA TRP A 101 -0.64 -6.95 -1.79
C TRP A 101 -1.34 -5.97 -2.75
N LEU A 102 -2.68 -6.02 -2.82
CA LEU A 102 -3.50 -5.05 -3.55
C LEU A 102 -3.41 -3.63 -2.97
N ASP A 103 -2.94 -3.45 -1.73
CA ASP A 103 -2.86 -2.14 -1.08
C ASP A 103 -2.01 -1.17 -1.88
N ILE A 104 -0.93 -1.69 -2.49
CA ILE A 104 -0.04 -0.93 -3.35
C ILE A 104 -0.79 -0.34 -4.56
N PHE A 105 -1.66 -1.14 -5.17
CA PHE A 105 -2.49 -0.71 -6.28
C PHE A 105 -3.58 0.26 -5.79
N ALA A 106 -4.29 -0.07 -4.70
CA ALA A 106 -5.40 0.75 -4.19
C ALA A 106 -4.94 2.17 -3.86
N LEU A 107 -3.82 2.28 -3.14
CA LEU A 107 -3.30 3.57 -2.69
C LEU A 107 -2.70 4.38 -3.84
N ASN A 108 -2.00 3.76 -4.80
CA ASN A 108 -1.50 4.47 -6.00
C ASN A 108 -2.62 4.84 -6.99
N ALA A 109 -3.70 4.07 -7.05
CA ALA A 109 -4.87 4.42 -7.85
C ALA A 109 -5.52 5.70 -7.32
N ALA A 110 -5.57 5.85 -5.99
CA ALA A 110 -6.08 7.05 -5.34
C ALA A 110 -5.11 8.24 -5.42
N LYS A 111 -3.85 8.06 -4.99
CA LYS A 111 -2.88 9.15 -4.81
C LYS A 111 -1.51 8.76 -5.33
N ARG A 112 -0.80 9.73 -5.92
CA ARG A 112 0.60 9.56 -6.35
C ARG A 112 1.51 9.54 -5.12
N VAL A 113 1.83 8.35 -4.62
CA VAL A 113 2.62 8.12 -3.40
C VAL A 113 3.83 7.23 -3.67
N TYR A 114 4.80 7.28 -2.77
CA TYR A 114 6.01 6.47 -2.83
C TYR A 114 6.10 5.58 -1.60
N PHE A 115 6.07 4.27 -1.82
CA PHE A 115 6.06 3.32 -0.72
C PHE A 115 7.39 3.27 0.00
N VAL A 116 7.33 3.02 1.30
CA VAL A 116 8.46 2.60 2.11
C VAL A 116 8.30 1.10 2.36
N SER A 117 9.28 0.31 1.93
CA SER A 117 9.23 -1.15 2.05
C SER A 117 10.52 -1.70 2.65
N LYS A 118 10.47 -2.94 3.14
CA LYS A 118 11.66 -3.62 3.67
C LYS A 118 12.63 -3.96 2.53
N SER A 119 13.92 -3.90 2.80
CA SER A 119 14.98 -4.09 1.81
C SER A 119 14.95 -5.45 1.09
N GLU A 120 14.39 -6.47 1.73
CA GLU A 120 14.24 -7.83 1.20
C GLU A 120 13.34 -7.84 -0.05
N VAL A 121 12.31 -7.00 -0.08
CA VAL A 121 11.39 -6.85 -1.23
C VAL A 121 12.14 -6.38 -2.48
N ALA A 122 13.25 -5.65 -2.33
CA ALA A 122 14.07 -5.20 -3.44
C ALA A 122 14.75 -6.35 -4.22
N ARG A 123 14.82 -7.54 -3.61
CA ARG A 123 15.43 -8.76 -4.18
C ARG A 123 14.41 -9.70 -4.82
N TRP A 124 13.11 -9.42 -4.70
CA TRP A 124 12.07 -10.27 -5.24
C TRP A 124 12.06 -10.20 -6.78
N PRO A 125 12.04 -11.34 -7.50
CA PRO A 125 11.97 -11.34 -8.96
C PRO A 125 10.73 -10.60 -9.48
N GLY A 126 10.91 -9.72 -10.45
CA GLY A 126 9.85 -8.86 -11.02
C GLY A 126 9.37 -7.75 -10.08
N ILE A 127 8.89 -8.08 -8.89
CA ILE A 127 8.35 -7.14 -7.89
C ILE A 127 9.41 -6.13 -7.45
N GLY A 128 10.64 -6.57 -7.20
CA GLY A 128 11.75 -5.68 -6.82
C GLY A 128 12.09 -4.67 -7.90
N VAL A 129 11.98 -5.04 -9.18
CA VAL A 129 12.19 -4.14 -10.32
C VAL A 129 11.09 -3.11 -10.40
N LEU A 130 9.83 -3.54 -10.32
CA LEU A 130 8.66 -2.66 -10.30
C LEU A 130 8.74 -1.66 -9.14
N ALA A 131 9.02 -2.13 -7.93
CA ALA A 131 9.15 -1.28 -6.74
C ALA A 131 10.28 -0.24 -6.89
N LYS A 132 11.44 -0.62 -7.42
CA LYS A 132 12.54 0.34 -7.68
C LYS A 132 12.13 1.38 -8.73
N ALA A 133 11.50 0.96 -9.82
CA ALA A 133 11.08 1.84 -10.90
C ALA A 133 10.04 2.87 -10.41
N THR A 134 9.02 2.41 -9.68
CA THR A 134 7.97 3.28 -9.11
C THR A 134 8.46 4.14 -7.93
N GLY A 135 9.70 3.96 -7.50
CA GLY A 135 10.40 4.86 -6.59
C GLY A 135 10.23 4.50 -5.11
N THR A 136 9.90 3.24 -4.80
CA THR A 136 9.87 2.70 -3.45
C THR A 136 11.19 2.96 -2.73
N VAL A 137 11.08 3.47 -1.50
CA VAL A 137 12.20 3.67 -0.58
C VAL A 137 12.36 2.39 0.23
N PHE A 138 13.54 1.77 0.14
CA PHE A 138 13.83 0.54 0.87
C PHE A 138 14.48 0.85 2.20
N ILE A 139 13.97 0.23 3.27
CA ILE A 139 14.48 0.38 4.64
C ILE A 139 14.99 -0.94 5.19
N GLU A 140 16.08 -0.86 5.97
CA GLU A 140 16.69 -1.97 6.69
C GLU A 140 16.67 -1.69 8.20
N ARG A 141 16.58 -2.74 9.01
CA ARG A 141 16.64 -2.65 10.49
C ARG A 141 18.08 -2.62 11.02
N ASN A 142 19.03 -2.13 10.23
CA ASN A 142 20.42 -2.03 10.61
C ASN A 142 20.71 -0.61 11.12
N PRO A 143 21.07 -0.42 12.40
CA PRO A 143 21.36 0.90 12.96
C PRO A 143 22.43 1.68 12.18
N ARG A 144 23.39 0.97 11.57
CA ARG A 144 24.45 1.59 10.75
C ARG A 144 23.90 2.27 9.49
N LYS A 145 22.74 1.86 8.99
CA LYS A 145 22.08 2.44 7.81
C LYS A 145 21.02 3.49 8.15
N ALA A 146 20.68 3.65 9.44
CA ALA A 146 19.60 4.55 9.87
C ALA A 146 19.82 6.00 9.44
N ARG A 147 21.06 6.50 9.47
CA ARG A 147 21.41 7.86 9.03
C ARG A 147 21.18 8.04 7.52
N ALA A 148 21.73 7.15 6.69
CA ALA A 148 21.52 7.19 5.24
C ALA A 148 20.04 7.05 4.86
N GLN A 149 19.28 6.20 5.56
CA GLN A 149 17.84 6.07 5.33
C GLN A 149 17.10 7.37 5.70
N LYS A 150 17.48 8.02 6.80
CA LYS A 150 16.93 9.32 7.22
C LYS A 150 17.19 10.38 6.14
N GLU A 151 18.41 10.48 5.63
CA GLU A 151 18.78 11.44 4.56
C GLU A 151 17.97 11.20 3.28
N VAL A 152 17.75 9.94 2.88
CA VAL A 152 16.88 9.61 1.75
C VAL A 152 15.43 10.03 1.99
N PHE A 153 14.90 9.82 3.19
CA PHE A 153 13.55 10.25 3.56
C PHE A 153 13.41 11.78 3.47
N GLU A 154 14.34 12.51 4.07
CA GLU A 154 14.36 13.97 4.05
C GLU A 154 14.44 14.50 2.62
N ALA A 155 15.33 13.96 1.79
CA ALA A 155 15.47 14.37 0.40
C ALA A 155 14.18 14.14 -0.40
N ARG A 156 13.47 13.02 -0.16
CA ARG A 156 12.19 12.73 -0.81
C ARG A 156 11.10 13.69 -0.38
N LEU A 157 10.99 13.97 0.92
CA LEU A 157 9.99 14.90 1.46
C LEU A 157 10.25 16.33 0.98
N LYS A 158 11.51 16.78 0.96
CA LYS A 158 11.92 18.08 0.39
C LYS A 158 11.65 18.19 -1.11
N ALA A 159 11.72 17.08 -1.85
CA ALA A 159 11.32 17.01 -3.26
C ALA A 159 9.79 17.00 -3.47
N GLY A 160 8.98 17.17 -2.41
CA GLY A 160 7.52 17.18 -2.49
C GLY A 160 6.87 15.81 -2.62
N HIS A 161 7.65 14.73 -2.55
CA HIS A 161 7.10 13.37 -2.61
C HIS A 161 6.28 13.06 -1.36
N LYS A 162 5.10 12.47 -1.56
CA LYS A 162 4.31 11.90 -0.46
C LYS A 162 4.78 10.47 -0.21
N LEU A 163 5.47 10.26 0.90
CA LEU A 163 5.86 8.91 1.31
C LEU A 163 4.65 8.17 1.87
N LEU A 164 4.56 6.86 1.65
CA LEU A 164 3.53 6.01 2.22
C LEU A 164 4.16 4.80 2.89
N PHE A 165 3.74 4.51 4.12
CA PHE A 165 4.16 3.29 4.81
C PHE A 165 3.01 2.69 5.62
N PHE A 166 3.18 1.41 5.95
CA PHE A 166 2.21 0.64 6.73
C PHE A 166 2.72 0.46 8.15
N PRO A 167 2.20 1.21 9.14
CA PRO A 167 2.79 1.23 10.47
C PRO A 167 2.62 -0.07 11.27
N GLU A 168 1.74 -0.96 10.84
CA GLU A 168 1.59 -2.32 11.38
C GLU A 168 2.88 -3.14 11.20
N GLY A 169 3.65 -2.85 10.15
CA GLY A 169 4.93 -3.50 9.84
C GLY A 169 4.83 -4.93 9.29
N THR A 170 3.61 -5.41 9.08
CA THR A 170 3.22 -6.65 8.40
C THR A 170 1.82 -6.48 7.83
N SER A 171 1.45 -7.29 6.84
CA SER A 171 0.08 -7.42 6.39
C SER A 171 -0.73 -8.38 7.28
N THR A 172 -2.06 -8.29 7.21
CA THR A 172 -3.02 -9.02 8.07
C THR A 172 -4.11 -9.73 7.26
N ASP A 173 -4.97 -10.48 7.95
CA ASP A 173 -6.16 -11.13 7.39
C ASP A 173 -7.29 -10.15 7.02
N GLY A 174 -7.07 -8.85 7.17
CA GLY A 174 -8.08 -7.82 6.92
C GLY A 174 -9.23 -7.85 7.92
N ARG A 175 -9.09 -8.56 9.04
CA ARG A 175 -10.10 -8.67 10.12
C ARG A 175 -9.73 -7.84 11.34
N ARG A 176 -8.70 -7.02 11.26
CA ARG A 176 -8.31 -6.06 12.30
C ARG A 176 -7.23 -5.12 11.79
N VAL A 177 -7.11 -3.99 12.48
CA VAL A 177 -5.96 -3.08 12.38
C VAL A 177 -5.03 -3.38 13.56
N LEU A 178 -3.78 -3.72 13.28
CA LEU A 178 -2.77 -3.93 14.32
C LEU A 178 -2.26 -2.59 14.88
N PRO A 179 -1.65 -2.60 16.08
CA PRO A 179 -1.06 -1.40 16.65
C PRO A 179 0.00 -0.76 15.73
N PHE A 180 -0.08 0.57 15.58
CA PHE A 180 0.83 1.32 14.73
C PHE A 180 2.18 1.52 15.43
N LYS A 181 3.26 1.08 14.77
CA LYS A 181 4.62 1.20 15.30
C LYS A 181 5.13 2.64 15.17
N SER A 182 5.14 3.36 16.29
CA SER A 182 5.65 4.75 16.39
C SER A 182 7.12 4.95 16.00
N THR A 183 7.91 3.88 15.82
CA THR A 183 9.30 3.97 15.33
C THR A 183 9.36 4.43 13.88
N LEU A 184 8.36 4.11 13.06
CA LEU A 184 8.31 4.52 11.65
C LEU A 184 7.98 6.01 11.47
N PHE A 185 7.46 6.66 12.52
CA PHE A 185 7.17 8.10 12.53
C PHE A 185 8.37 8.96 12.95
N ALA A 186 9.45 8.34 13.44
CA ALA A 186 10.58 9.08 14.02
C ALA A 186 11.23 10.07 13.04
N ALA A 187 11.25 9.73 11.74
CA ALA A 187 11.83 10.58 10.71
C ALA A 187 11.07 11.90 10.48
N PHE A 188 9.83 12.04 10.98
CA PHE A 188 9.05 13.27 10.83
C PHE A 188 9.26 14.27 11.96
N PHE A 189 9.87 13.83 13.07
CA PHE A 189 10.09 14.66 14.27
C PHE A 189 11.49 15.30 14.30
N THR A 190 12.16 15.40 13.16
CA THR A 190 13.44 16.13 13.08
C THR A 190 13.17 17.64 13.13
N PRO A 191 14.08 18.45 13.69
CA PRO A 191 13.89 19.90 13.76
C PRO A 191 13.56 20.56 12.41
N GLU A 192 14.11 20.02 11.32
CA GLU A 192 13.97 20.57 9.97
C GLU A 192 12.63 20.22 9.31
N LEU A 193 11.93 19.21 9.82
CA LEU A 193 10.73 18.64 9.20
C LEU A 193 9.47 18.82 10.05
N LYS A 194 9.60 18.83 11.39
CA LYS A 194 8.47 18.78 12.32
C LYS A 194 7.42 19.86 12.02
N ASP A 195 7.85 21.07 11.69
CA ASP A 195 6.96 22.23 11.55
C ASP A 195 6.21 22.30 10.21
N ILE A 196 6.70 21.56 9.21
CA ILE A 196 6.19 21.58 7.83
C ILE A 196 5.43 20.30 7.45
N LEU A 197 5.66 19.20 8.16
CA LEU A 197 5.09 17.90 7.79
C LEU A 197 3.72 17.63 8.41
N TRP A 198 2.94 16.90 7.64
CA TRP A 198 1.65 16.34 8.02
C TRP A 198 1.66 14.81 7.84
N VAL A 199 0.83 14.11 8.61
CA VAL A 199 0.56 12.68 8.39
C VAL A 199 -0.92 12.50 8.13
N GLN A 200 -1.25 11.87 7.00
CA GLN A 200 -2.63 11.55 6.67
C GLN A 200 -2.90 10.05 6.89
N PRO A 201 -3.78 9.68 7.84
CA PRO A 201 -4.26 8.32 7.96
C PRO A 201 -5.21 7.98 6.81
N VAL A 202 -5.13 6.75 6.33
CA VAL A 202 -5.96 6.22 5.25
C VAL A 202 -6.41 4.81 5.61
N THR A 203 -7.71 4.55 5.53
CA THR A 203 -8.21 3.17 5.62
C THR A 203 -8.36 2.58 4.23
N VAL A 204 -7.91 1.34 4.04
CA VAL A 204 -8.19 0.51 2.88
C VAL A 204 -9.08 -0.64 3.31
N ASN A 205 -10.30 -0.68 2.79
CA ASN A 205 -11.28 -1.73 3.05
C ASN A 205 -11.47 -2.60 1.81
N TYR A 206 -11.32 -3.91 1.96
CA TYR A 206 -11.74 -4.88 0.96
C TYR A 206 -13.03 -5.55 1.37
N PHE A 207 -13.93 -5.69 0.41
CA PHE A 207 -15.17 -6.43 0.56
C PHE A 207 -15.05 -7.66 -0.32
N ALA A 208 -15.14 -8.83 0.31
CA ALA A 208 -14.95 -10.10 -0.36
C ALA A 208 -15.93 -10.30 -1.54
N PRO A 209 -15.55 -11.10 -2.55
CA PRO A 209 -16.49 -11.63 -3.53
C PRO A 209 -17.71 -12.27 -2.86
N SER A 210 -18.87 -12.20 -3.52
CA SER A 210 -20.06 -12.90 -3.04
C SER A 210 -19.81 -14.42 -3.01
N GLY A 211 -20.04 -15.03 -1.85
CA GLY A 211 -19.80 -16.46 -1.60
C GLY A 211 -18.41 -16.80 -1.06
N GLU A 212 -17.50 -15.82 -0.96
CA GLU A 212 -16.17 -16.01 -0.37
C GLU A 212 -16.13 -15.49 1.08
N GLY A 213 -15.20 -16.03 1.87
CA GLY A 213 -15.00 -15.60 3.25
C GLY A 213 -14.49 -14.15 3.35
N ALA A 214 -14.77 -13.48 4.49
CA ALA A 214 -14.38 -12.08 4.71
C ALA A 214 -12.86 -11.82 4.61
N ARG A 215 -12.04 -12.86 4.80
CA ARG A 215 -10.57 -12.83 4.70
C ARG A 215 -10.03 -12.97 3.28
N PHE A 216 -10.88 -13.11 2.26
CA PHE A 216 -10.48 -13.46 0.88
C PHE A 216 -9.32 -12.64 0.31
N TYR A 217 -9.26 -11.34 0.61
CA TYR A 217 -8.20 -10.45 0.11
C TYR A 217 -7.00 -10.31 1.06
N GLY A 218 -7.14 -10.83 2.28
CA GLY A 218 -6.08 -10.86 3.26
C GLY A 218 -4.89 -11.65 2.71
N TRP A 219 -3.70 -11.06 2.79
CA TRP A 219 -2.46 -11.74 2.44
C TRP A 219 -1.45 -11.55 3.57
N TRP A 220 -1.24 -12.56 4.40
CA TRP A 220 -0.45 -12.47 5.64
C TRP A 220 0.40 -13.71 5.88
N GLY A 221 1.18 -13.71 6.97
CA GLY A 221 1.90 -14.91 7.41
C GLY A 221 2.86 -15.45 6.35
N ALA A 222 2.75 -16.75 6.07
CA ALA A 222 3.56 -17.48 5.09
C ALA A 222 2.84 -17.70 3.73
N MET A 223 1.76 -16.97 3.46
CA MET A 223 0.99 -17.14 2.22
C MET A 223 1.84 -16.84 0.97
N ASP A 224 1.85 -17.76 0.01
CA ASP A 224 2.52 -17.54 -1.27
C ASP A 224 1.80 -16.52 -2.14
N PHE A 225 2.57 -15.63 -2.74
CA PHE A 225 2.04 -14.56 -3.60
C PHE A 225 1.30 -15.10 -4.84
N PHE A 226 1.89 -16.07 -5.56
CA PHE A 226 1.33 -16.52 -6.84
C PHE A 226 0.01 -17.29 -6.70
N PRO A 227 -0.14 -18.27 -5.79
CA PRO A 227 -1.43 -18.91 -5.53
C PRO A 227 -2.50 -17.90 -5.13
N HIS A 228 -2.16 -16.95 -4.25
CA HIS A 228 -3.11 -15.91 -3.84
C HIS A 228 -3.51 -14.99 -5.02
N LEU A 229 -2.57 -14.62 -5.88
CA LEU A 229 -2.82 -13.85 -7.10
C LEU A 229 -3.77 -14.61 -8.05
N ILE A 230 -3.52 -15.89 -8.29
CA ILE A 230 -4.36 -16.73 -9.16
C ILE A 230 -5.79 -16.78 -8.61
N LYS A 231 -5.96 -17.12 -7.33
CA LYS A 231 -7.27 -17.16 -6.67
C LYS A 231 -7.99 -15.81 -6.77
N THR A 232 -7.28 -14.72 -6.49
CA THR A 232 -7.81 -13.34 -6.58
C THR A 232 -8.35 -13.01 -7.98
N LEU A 233 -7.62 -13.38 -9.03
CA LEU A 233 -8.01 -13.06 -10.40
C LEU A 233 -9.03 -14.04 -10.99
N ALA A 234 -9.14 -15.26 -10.44
CA ALA A 234 -10.04 -16.31 -10.92
C ALA A 234 -11.51 -16.10 -10.52
N VAL A 235 -11.84 -15.20 -9.59
CA VAL A 235 -13.22 -15.01 -9.08
C VAL A 235 -14.17 -14.40 -10.11
N ARG A 236 -15.47 -14.73 -10.01
CA ARG A 236 -16.48 -14.16 -10.92
C ARG A 236 -16.69 -12.67 -10.68
N LYS A 237 -17.04 -12.31 -9.45
CA LYS A 237 -17.34 -10.94 -8.99
C LYS A 237 -16.29 -10.55 -7.98
N ALA A 238 -15.40 -9.61 -8.29
CA ALA A 238 -14.24 -9.29 -7.44
C ALA A 238 -14.57 -8.48 -6.17
N GLY A 239 -15.82 -8.52 -5.67
CA GLY A 239 -16.20 -7.69 -4.53
C GLY A 239 -16.01 -6.20 -4.83
N LYS A 240 -15.43 -5.43 -3.89
CA LYS A 240 -15.04 -4.01 -4.07
C LYS A 240 -13.90 -3.61 -3.14
N VAL A 241 -13.21 -2.54 -3.48
CA VAL A 241 -12.22 -1.88 -2.62
C VAL A 241 -12.62 -0.42 -2.36
N GLU A 242 -12.48 0.00 -1.12
CA GLU A 242 -12.77 1.36 -0.68
C GLU A 242 -11.56 1.96 0.03
N VAL A 243 -11.17 3.17 -0.37
CA VAL A 243 -10.09 3.94 0.25
C VAL A 243 -10.67 5.17 0.92
N ILE A 244 -10.49 5.29 2.23
CA ILE A 244 -11.02 6.40 3.04
C ILE A 244 -9.85 7.27 3.51
N TYR A 245 -9.79 8.51 3.06
CA TYR A 245 -8.86 9.51 3.55
C TYR A 245 -9.41 10.21 4.78
N HIS A 246 -8.69 10.09 5.90
CA HIS A 246 -9.03 10.77 7.15
C HIS A 246 -8.41 12.18 7.20
N PRO A 247 -8.88 13.06 8.11
CA PRO A 247 -8.26 14.37 8.31
C PRO A 247 -6.75 14.24 8.56
N PRO A 248 -5.91 15.04 7.89
CA PRO A 248 -4.47 15.01 8.12
C PRO A 248 -4.11 15.64 9.46
N LEU A 249 -3.09 15.10 10.11
CA LEU A 249 -2.59 15.56 11.40
C LEU A 249 -1.26 16.29 11.21
N ARG A 250 -1.12 17.48 11.77
CA ARG A 250 0.14 18.23 11.70
C ARG A 250 1.14 17.63 12.69
N VAL A 251 2.37 17.39 12.23
CA VAL A 251 3.40 16.80 13.09
C VAL A 251 3.82 17.75 14.21
N ALA A 252 3.82 19.06 13.95
CA ALA A 252 4.13 20.11 14.92
C ALA A 252 3.21 20.11 16.15
N GLU A 253 1.94 19.76 15.96
CA GLU A 253 0.88 19.78 16.98
C GLU A 253 0.85 18.51 17.84
N ALA A 254 1.64 17.49 17.49
CA ALA A 254 1.71 16.25 18.23
C ALA A 254 2.76 16.32 19.36
N ASP A 255 2.38 15.94 20.57
CA ASP A 255 3.29 15.87 21.73
C ASP A 255 4.48 14.94 21.48
N SER A 256 4.25 13.86 20.74
CA SER A 256 5.27 12.87 20.44
C SER A 256 4.94 12.01 19.22
N ARG A 257 5.95 11.31 18.70
CA ARG A 257 5.77 10.25 17.68
C ARG A 257 4.79 9.14 18.10
N LYS A 258 4.60 8.92 19.40
CA LYS A 258 3.62 7.94 19.91
C LYS A 258 2.20 8.48 19.78
N SER A 259 1.99 9.74 20.16
CA SER A 259 0.67 10.39 20.11
C SER A 259 0.10 10.44 18.69
N ILE A 260 0.88 10.89 17.70
CA ILE A 260 0.42 10.95 16.30
C ILE A 260 0.21 9.55 15.69
N ALA A 261 1.04 8.56 16.08
CA ALA A 261 0.87 7.19 15.61
C ALA A 261 -0.44 6.59 16.14
N LEU A 262 -0.75 6.82 17.42
CA LEU A 262 -2.00 6.39 18.04
C LEU A 262 -3.21 7.11 17.42
N ALA A 263 -3.13 8.42 17.20
CA ALA A 263 -4.20 9.18 16.54
C ALA A 263 -4.48 8.66 15.12
N CYS A 264 -3.42 8.36 14.35
CA CYS A 264 -3.56 7.72 13.04
C CYS A 264 -4.18 6.32 13.14
N GLU A 265 -3.76 5.51 14.11
CA GLU A 265 -4.31 4.17 14.33
C GLU A 265 -5.81 4.22 14.63
N ILE A 266 -6.23 5.11 15.54
CA ILE A 266 -7.64 5.30 15.91
C ILE A 266 -8.45 5.71 14.67
N ALA A 267 -7.99 6.68 13.89
CA ALA A 267 -8.66 7.10 12.66
C ALA A 267 -8.81 5.93 11.67
N VAL A 268 -7.73 5.17 11.44
CA VAL A 268 -7.75 4.03 10.52
C VAL A 268 -8.69 2.92 11.01
N ARG A 269 -8.67 2.63 12.32
CA ARG A 269 -9.54 1.62 12.97
C ARG A 269 -11.01 2.00 12.86
N ASN A 270 -11.36 3.28 13.10
CA ASN A 270 -12.74 3.78 12.98
C ASN A 270 -13.26 3.73 11.54
N GLY A 271 -12.40 3.97 10.55
CA GLY A 271 -12.77 3.84 9.14
C GLY A 271 -12.79 2.40 8.62
N HIS A 272 -12.19 1.45 9.34
CA HIS A 272 -12.12 0.05 8.92
C HIS A 272 -13.52 -0.57 9.00
N HIS A 273 -13.89 -1.43 8.04
CA HIS A 273 -15.25 -1.97 7.96
C HIS A 273 -15.73 -2.71 9.23
N ILE A 274 -14.81 -3.05 10.12
CA ILE A 274 -15.07 -3.69 11.41
C ILE A 274 -15.54 -2.65 12.42
N GLY A 275 -14.87 -1.50 12.48
CA GLY A 275 -15.31 -0.36 13.28
C GLY A 275 -16.64 0.22 12.80
N LEU A 276 -16.99 0.04 11.52
CA LEU A 276 -18.32 0.39 10.99
C LEU A 276 -19.44 -0.54 11.46
N ASN A 277 -19.12 -1.81 11.77
CA ASN A 277 -20.12 -2.77 12.24
C ASN A 277 -20.32 -2.67 13.77
N GLU A 278 -19.28 -2.32 14.53
CA GLU A 278 -19.37 -2.10 15.99
C GLU A 278 -20.03 -0.77 16.38
N ALA A 279 -20.22 0.16 15.43
CA ALA A 279 -20.88 1.45 15.67
C ALA A 279 -22.41 1.42 15.43
N VAL A 280 -22.98 0.25 15.13
CA VAL A 280 -24.40 0.05 14.80
C VAL A 280 -25.11 -0.82 15.85
N ASP A 281 -24.39 -1.29 16.88
CA ASP A 281 -24.93 -1.98 18.07
C ASP A 281 -24.76 -1.10 19.33
#